data_AF-A0A5N5GBA7-F1
#
_entry.id   AF-A0A5N5GBA7-F1
#
_cell.length_a   1.000
_cell.length_b   1.000
_cell.length_c   1.000
_cell.angle_alpha   90.00
_cell.angle_beta   90.00
_cell.angle_gamma   90.00
#
_symmetry.space_group_name_H-M   'P 1'
#
loop_
_entity.id
_entity.type
_entity.pdbx_description
1 polymer ?
#
loop_
_entity_poly.entity_id
_entity_poly.type
_entity_poly.pdbx_seq_one_letter_code
_entity_poly.pdbx_strand_id
1 'polypeptide(L)' 'MQVMACSQVQYLSIKAIPESIVHKEKELERLSENLLSKPENIKERIVDKKISKRLGELAFLEQPFIKDDSLLVKDIVK' A
#
# COMPACT_ATOMS: atom_id res chain seq x y z
N MET A 1 20.96 -2.36 -6.96
CA MET A 1 19.92 -2.42 -8.01
C MET A 1 18.51 -2.71 -7.47
N GLN A 2 18.25 -2.63 -6.16
CA GLN A 2 16.94 -2.98 -5.58
C GLN A 2 15.91 -1.85 -5.67
N VAL A 3 16.36 -0.60 -5.54
CA VAL A 3 15.53 0.60 -5.74
C VAL A 3 14.99 0.70 -7.18
N MET A 4 15.66 0.07 -8.15
CA MET A 4 15.24 0.09 -9.57
C MET A 4 14.16 -0.96 -9.91
N ALA A 5 13.92 -1.95 -9.04
CA ALA A 5 12.92 -2.99 -9.28
C ALA A 5 11.55 -2.63 -8.68
N CYS A 6 11.51 -1.77 -7.67
CA CYS A 6 10.27 -1.28 -7.07
C CYS A 6 9.93 0.13 -7.59
N SER A 7 9.52 0.23 -8.86
CA SER A 7 9.23 1.50 -9.54
C SER A 7 8.09 2.33 -8.91
N GLN A 8 7.31 1.73 -8.00
CA GLN A 8 6.17 2.38 -7.32
C GLN A 8 6.48 2.87 -5.90
N VAL A 9 7.64 2.53 -5.34
CA VAL A 9 8.00 2.95 -3.98
C VAL A 9 8.33 4.43 -3.97
N GLN A 10 7.56 5.21 -3.21
CA GLN A 10 7.76 6.65 -3.04
C GLN A 10 8.21 7.03 -1.63
N TYR A 11 8.02 6.14 -0.64
CA TYR A 11 8.27 6.43 0.76
C TYR A 11 9.15 5.37 1.40
N LEU A 12 9.94 5.75 2.40
CA LEU A 12 10.77 4.80 3.14
C LEU A 12 9.92 3.89 4.03
N SER A 13 8.93 4.45 4.73
CA SER A 13 8.07 3.72 5.66
C SER A 13 6.61 4.11 5.47
N ILE A 14 5.68 3.25 5.89
CA ILE A 14 4.24 3.58 5.93
C ILE A 14 4.00 4.86 6.74
N LYS A 15 4.77 5.09 7.80
CA LYS A 15 4.67 6.31 8.62
C LYS A 15 5.08 7.59 7.90
N ALA A 16 5.88 7.47 6.84
CA ALA A 16 6.28 8.62 6.03
C ALA A 16 5.22 8.99 4.97
N ILE A 17 4.19 8.15 4.80
CA ILE A 17 3.11 8.40 3.85
C ILE A 17 2.15 9.44 4.45
N PRO A 18 1.94 10.59 3.79
CA PRO A 18 1.01 11.60 4.28
C PRO A 18 -0.42 11.06 4.24
N GLU A 19 -1.18 11.25 5.33
CA GLU A 19 -2.61 10.89 5.38
C GLU A 19 -3.43 11.57 4.27
N SER A 20 -2.99 12.74 3.78
CA SER A 20 -3.64 13.40 2.64
C SER A 20 -3.65 12.53 1.37
N ILE A 21 -2.57 11.77 1.11
CA ILE A 21 -2.51 10.84 -0.04
C ILE A 21 -3.41 9.64 0.21
N VAL A 22 -3.37 9.09 1.43
CA VAL A 22 -4.20 7.95 1.84
C VAL A 22 -5.69 8.28 1.74
N HIS A 23 -6.07 9.48 2.17
CA HIS A 23 -7.45 9.95 2.13
C HIS A 23 -7.92 10.18 0.70
N LYS A 24 -7.07 10.76 -0.17
CA LYS A 24 -7.38 10.93 -1.60
C LYS A 24 -7.59 9.58 -2.29
N GLU A 25 -6.71 8.60 -2.09
CA GLU A 25 -6.90 7.24 -2.62
C GLU A 25 -8.16 6.57 -2.05
N LYS A 26 -8.41 6.72 -0.73
CA LYS A 26 -9.61 6.20 -0.08
C LYS A 26 -10.90 6.77 -0.67
N GLU A 27 -10.93 8.07 -0.97
CA GLU A 27 -12.07 8.71 -1.62
C GLU A 27 -12.24 8.24 -3.06
N LEU A 28 -11.16 8.14 -3.85
CA LEU A 28 -11.21 7.62 -5.21
C LEU A 28 -11.72 6.17 -5.27
N GLU A 29 -11.30 5.34 -4.32
CA GLU A 29 -11.81 3.98 -4.21
C GLU A 29 -13.25 3.91 -3.72
N ARG A 30 -13.66 4.78 -2.78
CA ARG A 30 -15.06 4.88 -2.34
C ARG A 30 -15.99 5.36 -3.45
N LEU A 31 -15.49 6.20 -4.35
CA LEU A 31 -16.21 6.70 -5.53
C LEU A 31 -16.32 5.67 -6.66
N SER A 32 -15.59 4.54 -6.58
CA SER A 32 -15.67 3.49 -7.60
C SER A 32 -17.05 2.82 -7.61
N GLU A 33 -17.81 3.01 -8.69
CA GLU A 33 -19.17 2.49 -8.89
C GLU A 33 -19.31 0.97 -8.72
N ASN A 34 -18.23 0.21 -8.87
CA ASN A 34 -18.20 -1.24 -8.63
C ASN A 34 -18.44 -1.66 -7.16
N LEU A 35 -18.32 -0.73 -6.22
CA LEU A 35 -18.62 -0.96 -4.81
C LEU A 35 -20.07 -0.59 -4.48
N LEU A 36 -20.74 0.24 -5.29
CA LEU A 36 -22.08 0.75 -4.99
C LEU A 36 -23.13 -0.35 -4.83
N SER A 37 -22.98 -1.49 -5.53
CA SER A 37 -23.90 -2.64 -5.48
C SER A 37 -23.73 -3.57 -4.27
N LYS A 38 -22.69 -3.38 -3.44
CA LYS A 38 -22.39 -4.22 -2.26
C LYS A 38 -22.84 -3.55 -0.96
N PRO A 39 -23.13 -4.27 0.12
CA PRO A 39 -23.41 -3.65 1.42
C PRO A 39 -22.17 -2.89 1.95
N GLU A 40 -22.38 -1.75 2.62
CA GLU A 40 -21.31 -0.85 3.11
C GLU A 40 -20.23 -1.56 3.91
N ASN A 41 -20.59 -2.54 4.74
CA ASN A 41 -19.64 -3.34 5.51
C ASN A 41 -18.62 -4.07 4.61
N ILE A 42 -19.05 -4.58 3.46
CA ILE A 42 -18.14 -5.22 2.49
C ILE A 42 -17.33 -4.16 1.73
N LYS A 43 -17.92 -3.00 1.44
CA LYS A 43 -17.21 -1.92 0.75
C LYS A 43 -16.02 -1.44 1.57
N GLU A 44 -16.24 -1.17 2.85
CA GLU A 44 -15.19 -0.66 3.74
C GLU A 44 -14.04 -1.66 3.86
N ARG A 45 -14.35 -2.95 4.06
CA ARG A 45 -13.32 -4.00 4.12
C ARG A 45 -12.52 -4.15 2.83
N ILE A 46 -13.12 -3.91 1.66
CA ILE A 46 -12.41 -3.95 0.37
C ILE A 46 -11.49 -2.74 0.24
N VAL A 47 -11.99 -1.54 0.57
CA VAL A 47 -11.25 -0.29 0.54
C VAL A 47 -10.06 -0.35 1.51
N ASP A 48 -10.25 -0.82 2.74
CA ASP A 48 -9.15 -1.00 3.70
C ASP A 48 -8.10 -1.99 3.22
N LYS A 49 -8.51 -3.10 2.58
CA LYS A 49 -7.57 -4.06 1.98
C LYS A 49 -6.75 -3.44 0.85
N LYS A 50 -7.38 -2.69 -0.05
CA LYS A 50 -6.70 -2.06 -1.18
C LYS A 50 -5.78 -0.93 -0.72
N ILE A 51 -6.21 -0.09 0.23
CA ILE A 51 -5.37 0.93 0.85
C ILE A 51 -4.16 0.28 1.50
N SER A 52 -4.36 -0.76 2.31
CA SER A 52 -3.24 -1.47 2.97
C SER A 52 -2.24 -2.01 1.94
N LYS A 53 -2.74 -2.57 0.82
CA LYS A 53 -1.88 -3.04 -0.28
C LYS A 53 -1.12 -1.88 -0.94
N ARG A 54 -1.78 -0.75 -1.20
CA ARG A 54 -1.16 0.46 -1.77
C ARG A 54 -0.08 1.03 -0.86
N LEU A 55 -0.36 1.12 0.44
CA LEU A 55 0.60 1.61 1.44
C LEU A 55 1.83 0.71 1.51
N GLY A 56 1.64 -0.61 1.46
CA GLY A 56 2.74 -1.58 1.39
C GLY A 56 3.57 -1.46 0.11
N GLU A 57 2.93 -1.25 -1.05
CA GLU A 57 3.59 -1.01 -2.34
C GLU A 57 4.37 0.32 -2.38
N LEU A 58 3.88 1.34 -1.68
CA LEU A 58 4.49 2.66 -1.61
C LEU A 58 5.66 2.72 -0.62
N ALA A 59 5.68 1.84 0.40
CA ALA A 59 6.67 1.83 1.46
C ALA A 59 7.82 0.83 1.17
N PHE A 60 9.04 1.35 1.02
CA PHE A 60 10.24 0.56 0.74
C PHE A 60 10.49 -0.54 1.79
N LEU A 61 10.34 -0.18 3.05
CA LEU A 61 10.63 -1.07 4.19
C LEU A 61 9.69 -2.28 4.28
N GLU A 62 8.50 -2.20 3.69
CA GLU A 62 7.50 -3.27 3.66
C GLU A 62 7.59 -4.12 2.38
N GLN A 63 8.56 -3.83 1.51
CA GLN A 63 8.79 -4.65 0.32
C GLN A 63 9.54 -5.95 0.68
N PRO A 64 9.27 -7.05 -0.03
CA PRO A 64 10.08 -8.25 0.04
C PRO A 64 11.49 -7.97 -0.48
N PHE A 65 12.48 -8.65 0.07
CA PHE A 65 13.85 -8.52 -0.37
C PHE A 65 14.09 -9.33 -1.63
N ILE A 66 14.58 -8.70 -2.70
CA ILE A 66 14.74 -9.34 -4.03
C ILE A 66 15.64 -10.59 -3.99
N LYS A 67 16.58 -10.67 -3.04
CA LYS A 67 17.42 -11.87 -2.90
C LYS A 67 16.78 -12.95 -2.02
N ASP A 68 15.79 -12.61 -1.20
CA ASP A 68 15.09 -13.53 -0.31
C ASP A 68 13.68 -13.01 -0.02
N ASP A 69 12.69 -13.50 -0.75
CA ASP A 69 11.29 -13.07 -0.63
C ASP A 69 10.67 -13.38 0.75
N SER A 70 11.35 -14.18 1.58
CA SER A 70 10.94 -14.49 2.95
C SER A 70 11.22 -13.34 3.93
N LEU A 71 12.12 -12.42 3.56
CA LEU A 71 12.56 -11.32 4.40
C LEU A 71 12.05 -10.00 3.84
N LEU A 72 11.63 -9.10 4.73
CA LEU A 72 11.30 -7.74 4.35
C LEU A 72 12.56 -6.88 4.40
N VAL A 73 12.59 -5.83 3.57
CA VAL A 73 13.71 -4.90 3.53
C VAL A 73 13.99 -4.29 4.92
N LYS A 74 12.96 -4.04 5.72
CA LYS A 74 13.13 -3.55 7.11
C LYS A 74 13.93 -4.48 8.02
N ASP A 75 13.91 -5.79 7.76
CA ASP A 75 14.60 -6.78 8.59
C ASP A 75 16.09 -6.87 8.22
N ILE A 76 16.46 -6.39 7.03
CA ILE A 76 17.83 -6.41 6.49
C ILE A 76 18.56 -5.10 6.78
N VAL A 77 17.85 -3.98 6.86
CA VAL A 77 18.41 -2.63 7.12
C VAL A 77 18.69 -2.42 8.63
N LYS A 78 18.83 -3.50 9.40
CA LYS A 78 19.06 -3.47 10.85
C LYS A 78 20.54 -3.50 11.22
#